data_AF-A0A7X6TKW4-F1
#
_entry.id   AF-A0A7X6TKW4-F1
#
_cell.length_a   1.000
_cell.length_b   1.000
_cell.length_c   1.000
_cell.angle_alpha   90.00
_cell.angle_beta   90.00
_cell.angle_gamma   90.00
#
_symmetry.space_group_name_H-M   'P 1'
#
loop_
_entity.id
_entity.type
_entity.pdbx_description
1 polymer ?
#
loop_
_entity_poly.entity_id
_entity_poly.type
_entity_poly.pdbx_seq_one_letter_code
_entity_poly.pdbx_strand_id
1 'polypeptide(L)'
;MLFFNPILIIASILPALYLMLRVYRLDRIEKEPPYLLFALFRLGIFATVIAMVLEWIGSSILQSYVEEETLLYNAIMYFIIVAFSEEGAKYFLLKRRTWNDPNFNYTFDGIVYAVFVSLGFALAENIMYVM
;
A
#
# COMPACT_ATOMS: atom_id res chain seq x y z
N MET A 1 -1.98 21.53 20.82
CA MET A 1 -0.81 21.91 20.01
C MET A 1 -0.33 20.66 19.30
N LEU A 2 -0.56 20.54 17.99
CA LEU A 2 0.04 19.49 17.16
C LEU A 2 1.53 19.83 17.04
N PHE A 3 2.35 19.26 17.92
CA PHE A 3 3.80 19.32 17.75
C PHE A 3 4.14 18.37 16.60
N PHE A 4 4.20 18.91 15.38
CA PHE A 4 4.80 18.22 14.25
C PHE A 4 6.22 17.84 14.65
N ASN A 5 6.44 16.55 14.92
CA ASN A 5 7.78 16.07 15.21
C ASN A 5 8.46 15.77 13.87
N PRO A 6 9.37 16.65 13.39
CA PRO A 6 10.00 16.47 12.08
C PRO A 6 10.74 15.13 11.97
N ILE A 7 11.19 14.57 13.09
CA ILE A 7 11.86 13.27 13.16
C ILE A 7 10.88 12.16 12.74
N LEU A 8 9.62 12.20 13.20
CA LEU A 8 8.61 11.19 12.86
C LEU A 8 8.22 11.28 11.38
N ILE A 9 8.05 12.49 10.84
CA ILE A 9 7.74 12.68 9.42
C ILE A 9 8.86 12.12 8.54
N ILE A 10 10.12 12.41 8.88
CA ILE A 10 11.27 11.86 8.17
C ILE A 10 11.30 10.34 8.30
N ALA A 11 11.08 9.80 9.50
CA ALA A 11 11.05 8.36 9.75
C ALA A 11 9.93 7.64 8.96
N SER A 12 8.78 8.28 8.74
CA SER A 12 7.67 7.73 7.95
C SER A 12 7.96 7.66 6.44
N ILE A 13 8.78 8.57 5.92
CA ILE A 13 9.04 8.72 4.48
C ILE A 13 10.31 7.99 4.04
N LEU A 14 11.38 8.09 4.83
CA LEU A 14 12.73 7.71 4.42
C LEU A 14 12.88 6.22 4.08
N PRO A 15 12.31 5.26 4.85
CA PRO A 15 12.38 3.84 4.51
C PRO A 15 11.71 3.52 3.17
N ALA A 16 10.53 4.12 2.90
CA ALA A 16 9.80 3.90 1.65
C ALA A 16 10.61 4.42 0.45
N LEU A 17 11.16 5.63 0.53
CA LEU A 17 12.02 6.17 -0.52
C LEU A 17 13.28 5.33 -0.73
N TYR A 18 13.92 4.90 0.36
CA TYR A 18 15.11 4.05 0.28
C TYR A 18 14.82 2.73 -0.44
N LEU A 19 13.73 2.06 -0.10
CA LEU A 19 13.35 0.79 -0.73
C LEU A 19 12.96 0.96 -2.20
N MET A 20 12.22 2.02 -2.55
CA MET A 20 11.93 2.35 -3.96
C MET A 20 13.20 2.52 -4.79
N LEU A 21 14.14 3.33 -4.29
CA LEU A 21 15.42 3.57 -4.95
C LEU A 21 16.25 2.27 -5.04
N ARG A 22 16.23 1.45 -3.99
CA ARG A 22 16.97 0.19 -3.96
C ARG A 22 16.44 -0.79 -5.00
N VAL A 23 15.13 -1.02 -5.03
CA VAL A 23 14.50 -1.95 -5.98
C VAL A 23 14.63 -1.44 -7.41
N TYR A 24 14.44 -0.14 -7.65
CA TYR A 24 14.71 0.46 -8.95
C TYR A 24 16.15 0.24 -9.42
N ARG A 25 17.14 0.23 -8.52
CA ARG A 25 18.55 -0.07 -8.85
C ARG A 25 18.82 -1.57 -9.08
N LEU A 26 18.02 -2.46 -8.51
CA LEU A 26 18.16 -3.91 -8.68
C LEU A 26 17.67 -4.39 -10.04
N ASP A 27 16.75 -3.65 -10.65
CA ASP A 27 16.37 -3.83 -12.04
C ASP A 27 17.55 -3.47 -12.96
N ARG A 28 18.21 -4.46 -13.55
CA ARG A 28 19.46 -4.28 -14.33
C ARG A 28 19.31 -4.52 -15.82
N ILE A 29 18.25 -5.21 -16.23
CA ILE A 29 18.11 -5.69 -17.62
C ILE A 29 17.42 -4.61 -18.45
N GLU A 30 16.20 -4.24 -18.08
CA GLU A 30 15.41 -3.22 -18.77
C GLU A 30 14.77 -2.32 -17.74
N LYS A 31 15.24 -1.06 -17.69
CA LYS A 31 14.74 -0.11 -16.69
C LYS A 31 13.30 0.26 -16.95
N GLU A 32 12.48 0.09 -15.93
CA GLU A 32 11.10 0.56 -15.96
C GLU A 32 10.99 2.08 -16.17
N PRO A 33 10.02 2.54 -16.99
CA PRO A 33 9.87 3.95 -17.26
C PRO A 33 9.40 4.70 -16.00
N PRO A 34 10.03 5.83 -15.63
CA PRO A 34 9.70 6.56 -14.41
C PRO A 34 8.23 6.99 -14.30
N TYR A 35 7.57 7.27 -15.44
CA TYR A 35 6.16 7.66 -15.44
C TYR A 35 5.24 6.50 -14.98
N LEU A 36 5.58 5.25 -15.33
CA LEU A 36 4.82 4.07 -14.94
C LEU A 36 4.99 3.83 -13.44
N LEU A 37 6.23 3.89 -12.95
CA LEU A 37 6.55 3.76 -11.53
C LEU A 37 5.85 4.84 -10.68
N PHE A 38 5.86 6.09 -11.13
CA PHE A 38 5.16 7.17 -10.45
C PHE A 38 3.63 7.01 -10.50
N ALA A 39 3.08 6.45 -11.58
CA ALA A 39 1.66 6.11 -11.65
C ALA A 39 1.31 5.01 -10.63
N LEU A 40 2.13 3.97 -10.52
CA LEU A 40 1.96 2.87 -9.56
C LEU A 40 2.07 3.35 -8.11
N PHE A 41 3.02 4.23 -7.82
CA PHE A 41 3.12 4.88 -6.52
C PHE A 41 1.83 5.62 -6.14
N ARG A 42 1.29 6.44 -7.05
CA ARG A 42 0.02 7.15 -6.81
C ARG A 42 -1.17 6.20 -6.67
N LEU A 43 -1.18 5.10 -7.41
CA LEU A 43 -2.18 4.05 -7.24
C LEU A 43 -2.06 3.38 -5.87
N GLY A 44 -0.85 3.21 -5.34
CA GLY A 44 -0.63 2.78 -3.96
C GLY A 44 -1.26 3.72 -2.93
N ILE A 45 -1.03 5.03 -3.07
CA ILE A 45 -1.70 6.05 -2.24
C ILE A 45 -3.22 5.97 -2.40
N PHE A 46 -3.72 5.80 -3.62
CA PHE A 46 -5.17 5.68 -3.83
C PHE A 46 -5.76 4.39 -3.25
N ALA A 47 -4.99 3.30 -3.21
CA ALA A 47 -5.40 2.05 -2.58
C ALA A 47 -5.65 2.22 -1.07
N THR A 48 -4.98 3.13 -0.36
CA THR A 48 -5.29 3.38 1.07
C THR A 48 -6.71 3.89 1.25
N VAL A 49 -7.17 4.78 0.35
CA VAL A 49 -8.56 5.29 0.39
C VAL A 49 -9.55 4.16 0.14
N ILE A 50 -9.27 3.26 -0.79
CA ILE A 50 -10.12 2.09 -1.04
C ILE A 50 -10.15 1.18 0.19
N ALA A 51 -8.97 0.88 0.75
CA ALA A 51 -8.84 0.02 1.93
C ALA A 51 -9.60 0.59 3.12
N MET A 52 -9.46 1.88 3.42
CA MET A 52 -10.19 2.55 4.50
C MET A 52 -11.72 2.44 4.34
N VAL A 53 -12.24 2.60 3.11
CA VAL A 53 -13.68 2.46 2.87
C VAL A 53 -14.12 1.01 3.09
N LEU A 54 -13.35 0.03 2.61
CA LEU A 54 -13.67 -1.39 2.79
C LEU A 54 -13.58 -1.80 4.27
N GLU A 55 -12.59 -1.31 5.00
CA GLU A 55 -12.42 -1.54 6.44
C GLU A 55 -13.54 -0.91 7.25
N TRP A 56 -13.97 0.30 6.89
CA TRP A 56 -15.10 0.96 7.54
C TRP A 56 -16.41 0.17 7.35
N ILE A 57 -16.66 -0.31 6.12
CA ILE A 57 -17.82 -1.17 5.84
C ILE A 57 -17.69 -2.50 6.59
N GLY A 58 -16.52 -3.14 6.52
CA GLY A 58 -16.26 -4.43 7.14
C GLY A 58 -16.39 -4.40 8.65
N SER A 59 -15.83 -3.40 9.31
CA SER A 59 -15.94 -3.19 10.76
C SER A 59 -17.39 -2.94 11.18
N SER A 60 -18.13 -2.09 10.46
CA SER A 60 -19.55 -1.83 10.74
C SER A 60 -20.40 -3.10 10.68
N ILE A 61 -20.12 -3.97 9.70
CA ILE A 61 -20.80 -5.27 9.60
C ILE A 61 -20.38 -6.19 10.75
N LEU A 62 -19.07 -6.30 11.04
CA LEU A 62 -18.55 -7.19 12.07
C LEU A 62 -19.08 -6.86 13.47
N GLN A 63 -19.13 -5.57 13.81
CA GLN A 63 -19.67 -5.06 15.08
C GLN A 63 -21.14 -5.47 15.31
N SER A 64 -21.90 -5.76 14.24
CA SER A 64 -23.28 -6.23 14.37
C SER A 64 -23.39 -7.69 14.83
N TYR A 65 -22.30 -8.46 14.78
CA TYR A 65 -22.28 -9.89 15.07
C TYR A 65 -21.31 -10.29 16.20
N VAL A 66 -20.26 -9.51 16.41
CA VAL A 66 -19.19 -9.81 17.36
C VAL A 66 -18.89 -8.58 18.19
N GLU A 67 -18.84 -8.75 19.52
CA GLU A 67 -18.47 -7.68 20.45
C GLU A 67 -17.04 -7.19 20.21
N GLU A 68 -16.87 -5.87 20.25
CA GLU A 68 -15.57 -5.23 20.14
C GLU A 68 -14.61 -5.68 21.24
N GLU A 69 -13.30 -5.54 20.97
CA GLU A 69 -12.20 -5.90 21.89
C GLU A 69 -12.07 -7.39 22.25
N THR A 70 -12.95 -8.26 21.75
CA THR A 70 -12.79 -9.71 21.88
C THR A 70 -11.65 -10.22 20.98
N LEU A 71 -11.01 -11.33 21.39
CA LEU A 71 -9.98 -11.98 20.58
C LEU A 71 -10.50 -12.35 19.18
N LEU A 72 -11.75 -12.81 19.11
CA LEU A 72 -12.40 -13.18 17.85
C LEU A 72 -12.60 -11.96 16.94
N TYR A 73 -13.11 -10.84 17.49
CA TYR A 73 -13.27 -9.60 16.76
C TYR A 73 -11.93 -9.14 16.17
N ASN A 74 -10.88 -9.06 16.99
CA ASN A 74 -9.56 -8.61 16.55
C ASN A 74 -8.94 -9.53 15.50
N ALA A 75 -9.11 -10.85 15.64
CA ALA A 75 -8.63 -11.81 14.66
C ALA A 75 -9.30 -11.62 13.29
N ILE A 76 -10.63 -11.49 13.25
CA ILE A 76 -11.37 -11.27 12.01
C ILE A 76 -11.04 -9.88 11.44
N MET A 77 -11.02 -8.85 12.28
CA MET A 77 -10.75 -7.48 11.86
C MET A 77 -9.39 -7.37 11.18
N TYR A 78 -8.31 -7.82 11.82
CA TYR A 78 -6.97 -7.61 11.29
C TYR A 78 -6.58 -8.60 10.18
N PHE A 79 -6.87 -9.89 10.33
CA PHE A 79 -6.42 -10.90 9.36
C PHE A 79 -7.36 -11.09 8.18
N ILE A 80 -8.63 -10.70 8.32
CA ILE A 80 -9.61 -10.84 7.24
C ILE A 80 -9.94 -9.47 6.69
N ILE A 81 -10.55 -8.58 7.48
CA ILE A 81 -11.07 -7.32 6.95
C ILE A 81 -9.93 -6.42 6.47
N VAL A 82 -8.98 -6.08 7.34
CA VAL A 82 -7.85 -5.21 7.01
C VAL A 82 -6.97 -5.88 5.94
N ALA A 83 -6.44 -7.07 6.19
CA ALA A 83 -5.53 -7.74 5.25
C ALA A 83 -6.12 -7.90 3.84
N PHE A 84 -7.38 -8.32 3.69
CA PHE A 84 -8.00 -8.43 2.36
C PHE A 84 -8.30 -7.07 1.74
N SER A 85 -8.65 -6.06 2.53
CA SER A 85 -8.92 -4.72 2.02
C SER A 85 -7.64 -4.09 1.47
N GLU A 86 -6.56 -4.12 2.25
CA GLU A 86 -5.28 -3.53 1.86
C GLU A 86 -4.64 -4.27 0.68
N GLU A 87 -4.43 -5.59 0.83
CA GLU A 87 -3.76 -6.39 -0.21
C GLU A 87 -4.63 -6.52 -1.45
N GLY A 88 -5.95 -6.65 -1.30
CA GLY A 88 -6.91 -6.70 -2.39
C GLY A 88 -6.90 -5.40 -3.20
N ALA A 89 -6.94 -4.24 -2.54
CA ALA A 89 -6.90 -2.94 -3.21
C ALA A 89 -5.58 -2.73 -3.97
N LYS A 90 -4.44 -3.00 -3.32
CA LYS A 90 -3.10 -2.92 -3.95
C LYS A 90 -3.02 -3.84 -5.16
N TYR A 91 -3.39 -5.11 -5.01
CA TYR A 91 -3.34 -6.09 -6.09
C TYR A 91 -4.27 -5.72 -7.25
N PHE A 92 -5.50 -5.27 -6.96
CA PHE A 92 -6.46 -4.88 -7.99
C PHE A 92 -5.91 -3.74 -8.86
N LEU A 93 -5.39 -2.67 -8.23
CA LEU A 93 -4.85 -1.52 -8.95
C LEU A 93 -3.54 -1.85 -9.69
N LEU A 94 -2.66 -2.63 -9.06
CA LEU A 94 -1.44 -3.14 -9.68
C LEU A 94 -1.79 -3.90 -10.97
N LYS A 95 -2.60 -4.96 -10.84
CA LYS A 95 -2.99 -5.82 -11.96
C LYS A 95 -3.69 -5.01 -13.06
N ARG A 96 -4.60 -4.11 -12.69
CA ARG A 96 -5.31 -3.27 -13.66
C ARG A 96 -4.36 -2.35 -14.45
N ARG A 97 -3.28 -1.86 -13.84
CA ARG A 97 -2.32 -0.97 -14.49
C ARG A 97 -1.28 -1.72 -15.31
N THR A 98 -0.80 -2.90 -14.89
CA THR A 98 0.41 -3.52 -15.44
C THR A 98 0.15 -4.78 -16.27
N TRP A 99 -0.93 -5.53 -16.03
CA TRP A 99 -1.09 -6.89 -16.59
C TRP A 99 -1.05 -6.97 -18.13
N ASN A 100 -1.50 -5.91 -18.80
CA ASN A 100 -1.48 -5.81 -20.27
C ASN A 100 -0.59 -4.65 -20.75
N ASP A 101 0.28 -4.12 -19.89
CA ASP A 101 1.19 -3.03 -20.27
C ASP A 101 2.38 -3.61 -21.05
N PRO A 102 2.78 -3.02 -22.20
CA PRO A 102 3.90 -3.52 -22.99
C PRO A 102 5.26 -3.45 -22.25
N ASN A 103 5.37 -2.63 -21.21
CA ASN A 103 6.57 -2.58 -20.36
C ASN A 103 6.66 -3.79 -19.43
N PHE A 104 5.55 -4.53 -19.18
CA PHE A 104 5.60 -5.74 -18.38
C PHE A 104 6.10 -6.92 -19.22
N ASN A 105 7.41 -7.05 -19.36
CA ASN A 105 8.04 -8.00 -20.28
C ASN A 105 9.05 -8.95 -19.59
N TYR A 106 9.40 -8.70 -18.33
CA TYR A 106 10.15 -9.60 -17.46
C TYR A 106 9.41 -9.89 -16.15
N THR A 107 9.78 -11.02 -15.52
CA THR A 107 9.21 -11.42 -14.22
C THR A 107 9.63 -10.48 -13.09
N PHE A 108 10.79 -9.82 -13.20
CA PHE A 108 11.27 -8.89 -12.18
C PHE A 108 10.45 -7.59 -12.13
N ASP A 109 9.89 -7.16 -13.26
CA ASP A 109 9.05 -5.97 -13.36
C ASP A 109 7.84 -6.07 -12.44
N GLY A 110 7.26 -7.27 -12.33
CA GLY A 110 6.18 -7.55 -11.38
C GLY A 110 6.59 -7.24 -9.94
N ILE A 111 7.85 -7.54 -9.56
CA ILE A 111 8.40 -7.20 -8.24
C ILE A 111 8.57 -5.69 -8.12
N VAL A 112 9.16 -5.03 -9.12
CA VAL A 112 9.33 -3.56 -9.12
C VAL A 112 7.98 -2.89 -8.97
N TYR A 113 7.00 -3.25 -9.79
CA TYR A 113 5.67 -2.65 -9.78
C TYR A 113 4.94 -2.89 -8.46
N ALA A 114 4.97 -4.12 -7.93
CA ALA A 114 4.35 -4.44 -6.65
C ALA A 114 4.97 -3.63 -5.49
N VAL A 115 6.30 -3.46 -5.51
CA VAL A 115 7.01 -2.63 -4.53
C VAL A 115 6.56 -1.16 -4.63
N PHE A 116 6.45 -0.60 -5.83
CA PHE A 116 6.04 0.80 -5.98
C PHE A 116 4.60 1.05 -5.52
N VAL A 117 3.66 0.14 -5.82
CA VAL A 117 2.28 0.21 -5.29
C VAL A 117 2.29 0.07 -3.76
N SER A 118 3.00 -0.92 -3.22
CA SER A 118 3.01 -1.20 -1.77
C SER A 118 3.66 -0.08 -0.97
N LEU A 119 4.74 0.52 -1.46
CA LEU A 119 5.42 1.63 -0.80
C LEU A 119 4.66 2.95 -0.93
N GLY A 120 3.87 3.13 -2.00
CA GLY A 120 2.92 4.24 -2.08
C GLY A 120 1.82 4.14 -1.02
N PHE A 121 1.28 2.93 -0.83
CA PHE A 121 0.32 2.63 0.22
C PHE A 121 0.90 2.89 1.61
N ALA A 122 2.05 2.26 1.90
CA ALA A 122 2.72 2.37 3.20
C ALA A 122 3.13 3.82 3.54
N LEU A 123 3.57 4.61 2.55
CA LEU A 123 3.93 6.01 2.78
C LEU A 123 2.71 6.85 3.18
N ALA A 124 1.56 6.65 2.52
CA ALA A 124 0.34 7.36 2.84
C ALA A 124 -0.15 7.02 4.27
N GLU A 125 -0.20 5.74 4.61
CA GLU A 125 -0.54 5.29 5.97
C GLU A 125 0.44 5.81 7.03
N ASN A 126 1.74 5.63 6.84
CA ASN A 126 2.75 6.07 7.80
C ASN A 126 2.67 7.57 8.08
N ILE A 127 2.30 8.37 7.08
CA ILE A 127 2.07 9.80 7.25
C ILE A 127 0.80 10.06 8.07
N MET A 128 -0.30 9.36 7.78
CA MET A 128 -1.56 9.47 8.52
C MET A 128 -1.41 9.04 9.98
N TYR A 129 -0.54 8.06 10.29
CA TYR A 129 -0.30 7.62 11.66
C TYR A 129 0.53 8.61 12.51
N VAL A 130 1.43 9.39 11.90
CA VAL A 130 2.33 10.30 12.63
C VAL A 130 1.84 11.75 12.69
N MET A 131 0.82 12.09 11.92
CA MET A 131 0.16 13.41 11.94
C MET A 131 -0.95 13.45 12.99
#